data_AF-A0A1M4TM07-F1
#
_entry.id   AF-A0A1M4TM07-F1
#
_cell.length_a   1.000
_cell.length_b   1.000
_cell.length_c   1.000
_cell.angle_alpha   90.00
_cell.angle_beta   90.00
_cell.angle_gamma   90.00
#
_symmetry.space_group_name_H-M   'P 1'
#
loop_
_entity.id
_entity.type
_entity.pdbx_description
1 polymer ?
#
loop_
_entity_poly.entity_id
_entity_poly.type
_entity_poly.pdbx_seq_one_letter_code
_entity_poly.pdbx_strand_id
1 'polypeptide(L)'
;MKRRTFLKMLGGIGALSFTGLTIGCSKKEPVDSNVPDEFPEFSQFPGQKPEAKIDLETGTVEVEPSILMRHSACLGCYSSCGNRVKIDKNTGKILRVYGNPYNPNSAEPHLSFEEPLTESYLAFSGYKDKGSIHRGALCARGNATLESHNDPMRILVPLKRTGSRGEGKWKPITWDEAVEETVEGGKIFKDIGEDIVIDGFRTVRDLDNPIDPKAPEFGSKANQLVFFGGRGDGRTSFAGRFTNSFGTVNNFGHGYS
;
A
#
# COMPACT_ATOMS: atom_id res chain seq x y z
N MET A 1 -44.34 39.36 31.46
CA MET A 1 -44.09 38.18 32.33
C MET A 1 -43.58 38.67 33.69
N LYS A 2 -44.20 38.29 34.82
CA LYS A 2 -43.85 38.83 36.16
C LYS A 2 -42.49 38.29 36.63
N ARG A 3 -41.59 39.15 37.13
CA ARG A 3 -40.21 38.82 37.59
C ARG A 3 -40.15 37.63 38.57
N ARG A 4 -41.18 37.48 39.42
CA ARG A 4 -41.33 36.34 40.34
C ARG A 4 -41.60 35.00 39.65
N THR A 5 -42.22 34.99 38.48
CA THR A 5 -42.49 33.77 37.71
C THR A 5 -41.23 33.28 37.00
N PHE A 6 -40.41 34.19 36.48
CA PHE A 6 -39.13 33.87 35.84
C PHE A 6 -38.10 33.31 36.82
N LEU A 7 -38.00 33.89 38.02
CA LEU A 7 -37.09 33.39 39.08
C LEU A 7 -37.50 32.02 39.63
N LYS A 8 -38.80 31.69 39.65
CA LYS A 8 -39.28 30.36 40.02
C LYS A 8 -38.95 29.29 38.97
N MET A 9 -38.99 29.64 37.67
CA MET A 9 -38.54 28.73 36.61
C MET A 9 -37.03 28.49 36.65
N LEU A 10 -36.22 29.53 36.87
CA LEU A 10 -34.76 29.37 37.00
C LEU A 10 -34.35 28.57 38.24
N GLY A 11 -35.06 28.76 39.37
CA GLY A 11 -34.83 27.94 40.57
C GLY A 11 -35.20 26.47 40.39
N GLY A 12 -36.25 26.18 39.61
CA GLY A 12 -36.64 24.80 39.28
C GLY A 12 -35.67 24.11 38.31
N ILE A 13 -35.10 24.85 37.36
CA ILE A 13 -34.10 24.33 36.42
C ILE A 13 -32.73 24.15 37.10
N GLY A 14 -32.33 25.05 38.00
CA GLY A 14 -31.07 24.94 38.74
C GLY A 14 -31.03 23.79 39.76
N ALA A 15 -32.17 23.38 40.32
CA ALA A 15 -32.26 22.25 41.24
C ALA A 15 -32.14 20.88 40.54
N LEU A 16 -32.48 20.81 39.24
CA LEU A 16 -32.27 19.61 38.42
C LEU A 16 -30.79 19.42 38.01
N SER A 17 -29.96 20.46 38.14
CA SER A 17 -28.53 20.38 37.82
C SER A 17 -27.66 19.97 39.02
N PHE A 18 -28.18 20.08 40.25
CA PHE A 18 -27.40 19.85 41.49
C PHE A 18 -27.66 18.50 42.17
N THR A 19 -28.71 17.78 41.79
CA THR A 19 -28.77 16.34 42.03
C THR A 19 -28.03 15.69 40.89
N GLY A 20 -26.74 15.46 41.12
CA GLY A 20 -25.84 14.90 40.13
C GLY A 20 -26.47 13.75 39.37
N LEU A 21 -26.91 14.03 38.14
CA LEU A 21 -26.81 13.11 37.03
C LEU A 21 -25.33 12.91 36.74
N THR A 22 -24.64 12.36 37.71
CA THR A 22 -23.59 11.39 37.45
C THR A 22 -24.25 10.32 36.60
N ILE A 23 -24.12 10.45 35.27
CA ILE A 23 -24.06 9.30 34.37
C ILE A 23 -22.71 8.60 34.63
N GLY A 24 -22.43 8.38 35.91
CA GLY A 24 -21.34 7.62 36.46
C GLY A 24 -21.99 6.35 36.95
N CYS A 25 -21.67 5.26 36.27
CA CYS A 25 -21.84 3.88 36.70
C CYS A 25 -23.02 3.67 37.66
N SER A 26 -24.23 3.49 37.09
CA SER A 26 -25.28 2.78 37.81
C SER A 26 -24.68 1.50 38.37
N LYS A 27 -24.88 1.25 39.67
CA LYS A 27 -24.60 -0.04 40.28
C LYS A 27 -25.19 -1.10 39.36
N LYS A 28 -24.33 -1.98 38.87
CA LYS A 28 -24.66 -3.16 38.07
C LYS A 28 -26.00 -3.73 38.55
N GLU A 29 -27.04 -3.60 37.73
CA GLU A 29 -28.01 -4.70 37.67
C GLU A 29 -27.18 -5.98 37.43
N PRO A 30 -27.52 -7.10 38.08
CA PRO A 30 -26.81 -8.34 37.79
C PRO A 30 -26.90 -8.52 36.28
N VAL A 31 -25.72 -8.56 35.65
CA VAL A 31 -25.58 -8.88 34.23
C VAL A 31 -26.49 -10.07 34.00
N ASP A 32 -27.44 -9.93 33.07
CA ASP A 32 -28.41 -10.97 32.72
C ASP A 32 -27.72 -12.33 32.83
N SER A 33 -28.19 -13.19 33.73
CA SER A 33 -27.57 -14.48 34.00
C SER A 33 -27.62 -15.42 32.79
N ASN A 34 -28.25 -14.98 31.70
CA ASN A 34 -28.22 -15.60 30.38
C ASN A 34 -27.19 -14.96 29.46
N VAL A 35 -26.00 -14.59 29.95
CA VAL A 35 -24.84 -14.48 29.06
C VAL A 35 -24.59 -15.88 28.53
N PRO A 36 -24.71 -16.13 27.21
CA PRO A 36 -24.38 -17.43 26.66
C PRO A 36 -22.94 -17.77 27.04
N ASP A 37 -22.69 -18.99 27.52
CA ASP A 37 -21.33 -19.46 27.81
C ASP A 37 -20.42 -19.34 26.58
N GLU A 38 -21.03 -19.35 25.38
CA GLU A 38 -20.34 -19.21 24.10
C GLU A 38 -21.10 -18.26 23.16
N PHE A 39 -20.34 -17.48 22.40
CA PHE A 39 -20.92 -16.67 21.32
C PHE A 39 -21.61 -17.58 20.30
N PRO A 40 -22.81 -17.23 19.81
CA PRO A 40 -23.47 -18.00 18.77
C PRO A 40 -22.58 -18.10 17.53
N GLU A 41 -22.47 -19.30 16.95
CA GLU A 41 -21.77 -19.50 15.68
C GLU A 41 -22.50 -18.75 14.56
N PHE A 42 -22.00 -17.56 14.23
CA PHE A 42 -22.44 -16.81 13.05
C PHE A 42 -21.83 -17.46 11.80
N SER A 43 -22.52 -18.46 11.24
CA SER A 43 -22.10 -19.19 10.03
C SER A 43 -22.46 -18.48 8.71
N GLN A 44 -23.35 -17.49 8.74
CA GLN A 44 -23.86 -16.81 7.53
C GLN A 44 -22.85 -15.89 6.87
N PHE A 45 -21.88 -15.38 7.63
CA PHE A 45 -20.75 -14.61 7.11
C PHE A 45 -19.51 -15.05 7.89
N PRO A 46 -18.78 -16.09 7.45
CA PRO A 46 -17.57 -16.49 8.14
C PRO A 46 -16.63 -15.29 8.12
N GLY A 47 -16.40 -14.70 9.29
CA GLY A 47 -15.45 -13.60 9.44
C GLY A 47 -14.09 -14.02 8.90
N GLN A 48 -13.27 -13.04 8.49
CA GLN A 48 -11.89 -13.35 8.11
C GLN A 48 -11.19 -14.02 9.30
N LYS A 49 -10.57 -15.19 9.06
CA LYS A 49 -9.76 -15.86 10.08
C LYS A 49 -8.69 -14.91 10.62
N PRO A 50 -8.42 -14.89 11.93
CA PRO A 50 -7.31 -14.12 12.48
C PRO A 50 -5.98 -14.65 11.92
N GLU A 51 -4.98 -13.77 11.82
CA GLU A 51 -3.63 -14.14 11.34
C GLU A 51 -2.86 -15.05 12.30
N ALA A 52 -3.19 -14.99 13.60
CA ALA A 52 -2.64 -15.85 14.64
C ALA A 52 -3.58 -15.87 15.86
N LYS A 53 -3.51 -16.93 16.64
CA LYS A 53 -3.99 -16.96 18.03
C LYS A 53 -2.82 -16.62 18.95
N ILE A 54 -3.10 -15.84 19.98
CA ILE A 54 -2.07 -15.36 20.92
C ILE A 54 -2.54 -15.69 22.33
N ASP A 55 -1.71 -16.44 23.05
CA ASP A 55 -1.88 -16.65 24.48
C ASP A 55 -1.41 -15.39 25.22
N LEU A 56 -2.32 -14.76 25.97
CA LEU A 56 -2.07 -13.50 26.66
C LEU A 56 -1.26 -13.66 27.95
N GLU A 57 -1.12 -14.87 28.48
CA GLU A 57 -0.30 -15.15 29.67
C GLU A 57 1.13 -15.47 29.25
N THR A 58 1.29 -16.38 28.28
CA THR A 58 2.61 -16.87 27.87
C THR A 58 3.25 -16.02 26.76
N GLY A 59 2.44 -15.39 25.90
CA GLY A 59 2.91 -14.70 24.69
C GLY A 59 3.16 -15.66 23.53
N THR A 60 2.73 -16.92 23.65
CA THR A 60 2.83 -17.90 22.56
C THR A 60 1.99 -17.44 21.36
N VAL A 61 2.61 -17.47 20.17
CA VAL A 61 1.97 -17.09 18.90
C VAL A 61 1.74 -18.34 18.06
N GLU A 62 0.47 -18.70 17.86
CA GLU A 62 0.05 -19.78 16.96
C GLU A 62 -0.45 -19.19 15.65
N VAL A 63 0.40 -19.17 14.63
CA VAL A 63 0.07 -18.59 13.32
C VAL A 63 -0.97 -19.44 12.59
N GLU A 64 -2.00 -18.79 12.00
CA GLU A 64 -3.01 -19.46 11.18
C GLU A 64 -2.38 -19.98 9.87
N PRO A 65 -2.31 -21.30 9.63
CA PRO A 65 -1.55 -21.86 8.51
C PRO A 65 -2.05 -21.46 7.12
N SER A 66 -3.33 -21.08 7.00
CA SER A 66 -3.94 -20.59 5.75
C SER A 66 -3.69 -19.11 5.46
N ILE A 67 -3.13 -18.36 6.41
CA ILE A 67 -2.85 -16.93 6.26
C ILE A 67 -1.35 -16.70 6.11
N LEU A 68 -0.99 -15.84 5.14
CA LEU A 68 0.36 -15.36 4.94
C LEU A 68 0.44 -13.87 5.28
N MET A 69 1.28 -13.56 6.25
CA MET A 69 1.63 -12.18 6.58
C MET A 69 2.90 -11.77 5.84
N ARG A 70 2.88 -10.60 5.20
CA ARG A 70 4.05 -10.00 4.53
C ARG A 70 4.19 -8.54 4.89
N HIS A 71 5.40 -8.13 5.21
CA HIS A 71 5.74 -6.72 5.40
C HIS A 71 6.22 -6.13 4.08
N SER A 72 5.80 -4.90 3.79
CA SER A 72 6.19 -4.15 2.60
C SER A 72 6.17 -2.65 2.89
N ALA A 73 6.25 -1.84 1.83
CA ALA A 73 6.14 -0.39 1.89
C ALA A 73 4.90 0.07 1.11
N CYS A 74 4.19 1.05 1.67
CA CYS A 74 3.04 1.68 1.05
C CYS A 74 3.50 2.74 0.04
N LEU A 75 3.07 2.57 -1.21
CA LEU A 75 3.31 3.52 -2.31
C LEU A 75 2.05 4.32 -2.70
N GLY A 76 1.02 4.35 -1.83
CA GLY A 76 -0.20 5.12 -2.07
C GLY A 76 -0.02 6.64 -1.95
N CYS A 77 1.10 7.07 -1.38
CA CYS A 77 1.56 8.46 -1.38
C CYS A 77 3.09 8.47 -1.43
N TYR A 78 3.71 9.49 -0.84
CA TYR A 78 5.14 9.72 -0.89
C TYR A 78 5.89 9.49 0.42
N SER A 79 5.19 9.07 1.48
CA SER A 79 5.77 8.87 2.81
C SER A 79 6.44 7.50 2.98
N SER A 80 6.24 6.57 2.04
CA SER A 80 6.80 5.21 2.07
C SER A 80 6.60 4.50 3.43
N CYS A 81 5.44 4.71 4.06
CA CYS A 81 5.10 4.09 5.33
C CYS A 81 5.18 2.57 5.21
N GLY A 82 5.69 1.88 6.22
CA GLY A 82 5.66 0.43 6.23
C GLY A 82 4.22 -0.09 6.32
N ASN A 83 3.90 -1.09 5.52
CA ASN A 83 2.63 -1.80 5.63
C ASN A 83 2.86 -3.29 5.88
N ARG A 84 1.82 -3.94 6.40
CA ARG A 84 1.73 -5.36 6.59
C ARG A 84 0.47 -5.84 5.88
N VAL A 85 0.62 -6.88 5.08
CA VAL A 85 -0.39 -7.40 4.16
C VAL A 85 -0.76 -8.79 4.62
N LYS A 86 -2.07 -9.01 4.80
CA LYS A 86 -2.67 -10.29 5.12
C LYS A 86 -3.17 -10.93 3.84
N ILE A 87 -2.68 -12.12 3.52
CA ILE A 87 -2.93 -12.82 2.26
C ILE A 87 -3.51 -14.20 2.57
N ASP A 88 -4.55 -14.61 1.86
CA ASP A 88 -5.02 -16.00 1.85
C ASP A 88 -4.06 -16.85 1.00
N LYS A 89 -3.42 -17.85 1.61
CA LYS A 89 -2.46 -18.73 0.90
C LYS A 89 -3.11 -19.61 -0.15
N ASN A 90 -4.38 -19.94 0.00
CA ASN A 90 -5.09 -20.83 -0.92
C ASN A 90 -5.48 -20.09 -2.20
N THR A 91 -5.85 -18.81 -2.07
CA THR A 91 -6.35 -18.02 -3.22
C THR A 91 -5.34 -16.98 -3.72
N GLY A 92 -4.29 -16.68 -2.95
CA GLY A 92 -3.35 -15.59 -3.23
C GLY A 92 -3.95 -14.19 -3.05
N LYS A 93 -5.21 -14.08 -2.63
CA LYS A 93 -5.90 -12.80 -2.47
C LYS A 93 -5.44 -12.08 -1.22
N ILE A 94 -5.22 -10.77 -1.36
CA ILE A 94 -5.01 -9.90 -0.22
C ILE A 94 -6.36 -9.73 0.51
N LEU A 95 -6.38 -10.00 1.80
CA LEU A 95 -7.56 -9.89 2.66
C LEU A 95 -7.61 -8.56 3.43
N ARG A 96 -6.43 -8.02 3.78
CA ARG A 96 -6.30 -6.78 4.54
C ARG A 96 -4.90 -6.17 4.40
N VAL A 97 -4.82 -4.85 4.49
CA VAL A 97 -3.57 -4.09 4.62
C VAL A 97 -3.67 -3.26 5.90
N TYR A 98 -2.59 -3.19 6.68
CA TYR A 98 -2.48 -2.38 7.90
C TYR A 98 -1.03 -1.92 8.11
N GLY A 99 -0.76 -1.14 9.15
CA GLY A 99 0.57 -0.59 9.39
C GLY A 99 1.60 -1.66 9.76
N ASN A 100 2.87 -1.39 9.48
CA ASN A 100 3.98 -2.23 9.89
C ASN A 100 4.58 -1.72 11.21
N PRO A 101 4.60 -2.52 12.29
CA PRO A 101 5.12 -2.08 13.58
C PRO A 101 6.64 -1.88 13.60
N TYR A 102 7.39 -2.42 12.62
CA TYR A 102 8.83 -2.17 12.48
C TYR A 102 9.16 -0.81 11.87
N ASN A 103 8.18 -0.11 11.29
CA ASN A 103 8.45 1.08 10.50
C ASN A 103 8.15 2.35 11.31
N PRO A 104 9.11 3.29 11.44
CA PRO A 104 8.93 4.52 12.23
C PRO A 104 7.86 5.45 11.66
N ASN A 105 7.52 5.36 10.37
CA ASN A 105 6.41 6.14 9.80
C ASN A 105 5.03 5.54 10.11
N SER A 106 4.99 4.39 10.80
CA SER A 106 3.76 3.64 11.06
C SER A 106 3.54 3.35 12.55
N ALA A 107 4.60 3.28 13.36
CA ALA A 107 4.52 3.04 14.79
C ALA A 107 5.53 3.91 15.56
N GLU A 108 5.12 4.38 16.74
CA GLU A 108 5.99 5.09 17.68
C GLU A 108 5.60 4.69 19.13
N PRO A 109 6.46 3.94 19.86
CA PRO A 109 7.74 3.39 19.40
C PRO A 109 7.58 2.25 18.39
N HIS A 110 8.45 2.22 17.37
CA HIS A 110 8.53 1.11 16.42
C HIS A 110 9.35 -0.06 16.99
N LEU A 111 9.07 -1.28 16.50
CA LEU A 111 9.89 -2.45 16.78
C LEU A 111 11.26 -2.32 16.09
N SER A 112 12.31 -2.80 16.74
CA SER A 112 13.63 -2.93 16.13
C SER A 112 13.60 -3.99 15.02
N PHE A 113 14.38 -3.80 13.95
CA PHE A 113 14.41 -4.73 12.82
C PHE A 113 15.07 -6.08 13.17
N GLU A 114 15.80 -6.13 14.28
CA GLU A 114 16.42 -7.32 14.85
C GLU A 114 15.41 -8.20 15.61
N GLU A 115 14.25 -7.65 15.99
CA GLU A 115 13.21 -8.39 16.70
C GLU A 115 12.55 -9.47 15.81
N PRO A 116 12.27 -10.66 16.35
CA PRO A 116 11.72 -11.76 15.56
C PRO A 116 10.31 -11.43 15.05
N LEU A 117 9.91 -12.03 13.93
CA LEU A 117 8.60 -11.79 13.31
C LEU A 117 7.41 -12.08 14.23
N THR A 118 7.59 -12.91 15.26
CA THR A 118 6.59 -13.15 16.33
C THR A 118 6.23 -11.87 17.07
N GLU A 119 7.18 -10.96 17.28
CA GLU A 119 6.94 -9.65 17.91
C GLU A 119 5.99 -8.80 17.08
N SER A 120 6.06 -8.87 15.75
CA SER A 120 5.08 -8.21 14.89
C SER A 120 3.66 -8.75 15.04
N TYR A 121 3.45 -9.99 15.48
CA TYR A 121 2.10 -10.48 15.82
C TYR A 121 1.66 -9.94 17.19
N LEU A 122 2.56 -9.98 18.18
CA LEU A 122 2.27 -9.48 19.53
C LEU A 122 1.96 -7.97 19.54
N ALA A 123 2.57 -7.18 18.66
CA ALA A 123 2.32 -5.75 18.47
C ALA A 123 0.89 -5.39 18.00
N PHE A 124 0.04 -6.38 17.68
CA PHE A 124 -1.38 -6.20 17.38
C PHE A 124 -2.29 -6.89 18.40
N SER A 125 -1.75 -7.30 19.55
CA SER A 125 -2.46 -8.10 20.56
C SER A 125 -2.55 -7.38 21.90
N GLY A 126 -3.38 -7.91 22.79
CA GLY A 126 -3.44 -7.45 24.18
C GLY A 126 -2.27 -7.93 25.06
N TYR A 127 -1.36 -8.77 24.53
CA TYR A 127 -0.26 -9.33 25.32
C TYR A 127 0.63 -8.20 25.84
N LYS A 128 0.66 -8.04 27.17
CA LYS A 128 1.43 -6.99 27.87
C LYS A 128 1.23 -5.59 27.27
N ASP A 129 0.01 -5.29 26.83
CA ASP A 129 -0.36 -4.00 26.21
C ASP A 129 0.43 -3.62 24.94
N LYS A 130 1.12 -4.59 24.31
CA LYS A 130 1.94 -4.34 23.10
C LYS A 130 1.13 -3.77 21.94
N GLY A 131 -0.15 -4.12 21.83
CA GLY A 131 -1.08 -3.57 20.85
C GLY A 131 -1.48 -2.10 21.06
N SER A 132 -1.19 -1.52 22.22
CA SER A 132 -1.32 -0.07 22.45
C SER A 132 0.00 0.65 22.20
N ILE A 133 1.12 0.00 22.57
CA ILE A 133 2.46 0.58 22.52
C ILE A 133 3.06 0.57 21.10
N HIS A 134 3.00 -0.57 20.39
CA HIS A 134 3.74 -0.79 19.15
C HIS A 134 2.87 -0.87 17.90
N ARG A 135 1.59 -0.52 18.01
CA ARG A 135 0.64 -0.74 16.92
C ARG A 135 0.99 0.08 15.69
N GLY A 136 1.25 -0.63 14.60
CA GLY A 136 1.38 -0.02 13.28
C GLY A 136 0.06 0.56 12.80
N ALA A 137 -0.01 1.89 12.67
CA ALA A 137 -1.08 2.61 12.00
C ALA A 137 -0.76 2.76 10.50
N LEU A 138 -1.83 2.89 9.71
CA LEU A 138 -1.74 3.20 8.29
C LEU A 138 -2.87 4.15 7.93
N CYS A 139 -2.60 5.16 7.09
CA CYS A 139 -3.63 6.12 6.70
C CYS A 139 -4.69 5.47 5.79
N ALA A 140 -5.84 6.14 5.60
CA ALA A 140 -6.94 5.64 4.77
C ALA A 140 -6.48 5.24 3.35
N ARG A 141 -5.61 6.04 2.72
CA ARG A 141 -5.03 5.73 1.40
C ARG A 141 -4.23 4.44 1.40
N GLY A 142 -3.42 4.21 2.44
CA GLY A 142 -2.62 2.99 2.54
C GLY A 142 -3.48 1.75 2.71
N ASN A 143 -4.54 1.83 3.53
CA ASN A 143 -5.50 0.72 3.68
C ASN A 143 -6.25 0.45 2.36
N ALA A 144 -6.56 1.50 1.59
CA ALA A 144 -7.29 1.41 0.32
C ALA A 144 -6.44 0.88 -0.85
N THR A 145 -5.13 0.68 -0.70
CA THR A 145 -4.28 0.10 -1.77
C THR A 145 -4.73 -1.30 -2.21
N LEU A 146 -5.47 -2.01 -1.34
CA LEU A 146 -6.14 -3.27 -1.67
C LEU A 146 -7.11 -3.11 -2.84
N GLU A 147 -7.88 -2.03 -2.87
CA GLU A 147 -8.88 -1.78 -3.92
C GLU A 147 -8.20 -1.67 -5.29
N SER A 148 -7.07 -0.96 -5.37
CA SER A 148 -6.29 -0.86 -6.61
C SER A 148 -5.74 -2.20 -7.08
N HIS A 149 -5.50 -3.16 -6.19
CA HIS A 149 -5.05 -4.50 -6.56
C HIS A 149 -6.20 -5.34 -7.15
N ASN A 150 -7.40 -5.18 -6.63
CA ASN A 150 -8.60 -5.93 -7.00
C ASN A 150 -9.48 -5.21 -8.04
N ASP A 151 -9.09 -4.01 -8.47
CA ASP A 151 -9.83 -3.21 -9.43
C ASP A 151 -10.07 -4.01 -10.73
N PRO A 152 -11.32 -4.16 -11.19
CA PRO A 152 -11.62 -4.86 -12.44
C PRO A 152 -10.99 -4.19 -13.68
N MET A 153 -10.61 -2.92 -13.59
CA MET A 153 -9.91 -2.15 -14.62
C MET A 153 -8.39 -2.27 -14.54
N ARG A 154 -7.86 -3.05 -13.59
CA ARG A 154 -6.41 -3.24 -13.45
C ARG A 154 -5.82 -3.87 -14.71
N ILE A 155 -4.75 -3.27 -15.23
CA ILE A 155 -4.00 -3.79 -16.38
C ILE A 155 -3.14 -4.97 -15.90
N LEU A 156 -3.42 -6.17 -16.43
CA LEU A 156 -2.74 -7.42 -16.04
C LEU A 156 -1.77 -7.94 -17.10
N VAL A 157 -1.88 -7.46 -18.33
CA VAL A 157 -1.07 -7.88 -19.48
C VAL A 157 -0.63 -6.66 -20.27
N PRO A 158 0.44 -6.76 -21.07
CA PRO A 158 0.79 -5.71 -22.03
C PRO A 158 -0.36 -5.47 -23.01
N LEU A 159 -0.61 -4.19 -23.30
CA LEU A 159 -1.67 -3.76 -24.21
C LEU A 159 -1.06 -2.98 -25.37
N LYS A 160 -1.50 -3.29 -26.58
CA LYS A 160 -1.17 -2.57 -27.80
C LYS A 160 -2.39 -1.86 -28.35
N ARG A 161 -2.19 -0.66 -28.87
CA ARG A 161 -3.27 0.17 -29.40
C ARG A 161 -3.79 -0.40 -30.73
N THR A 162 -5.10 -0.26 -30.96
CA THR A 162 -5.80 -0.74 -32.18
C THR A 162 -6.57 0.34 -32.95
N GLY A 163 -6.42 1.61 -32.56
CA GLY A 163 -6.99 2.79 -33.23
C GLY A 163 -6.13 4.03 -32.95
N SER A 164 -6.57 5.25 -33.22
CA SER A 164 -5.74 6.45 -33.02
C SER A 164 -5.39 6.70 -31.53
N ARG A 165 -4.31 7.44 -31.26
CA ARG A 165 -3.90 7.78 -29.88
C ARG A 165 -5.01 8.58 -29.20
N GLY A 166 -5.43 8.12 -28.02
CA GLY A 166 -6.53 8.72 -27.25
C GLY A 166 -7.91 8.11 -27.49
N GLU A 167 -8.08 7.18 -28.45
CA GLU A 167 -9.37 6.52 -28.70
C GLU A 167 -9.74 5.44 -27.66
N GLY A 168 -8.81 5.05 -26.78
CA GLY A 168 -9.05 4.01 -25.78
C GLY A 168 -9.20 2.59 -26.33
N LYS A 169 -8.80 2.35 -27.60
CA LYS A 169 -8.86 1.04 -28.25
C LYS A 169 -7.55 0.26 -28.06
N TRP A 170 -7.64 -0.91 -27.43
CA TRP A 170 -6.50 -1.75 -27.06
C TRP A 170 -6.77 -3.22 -27.36
N LYS A 171 -5.71 -3.97 -27.69
CA LYS A 171 -5.66 -5.43 -27.72
C LYS A 171 -4.57 -5.94 -26.77
N PRO A 172 -4.79 -7.07 -26.08
CA PRO A 172 -3.71 -7.72 -25.35
C PRO A 172 -2.66 -8.26 -26.32
N ILE A 173 -1.38 -8.17 -25.93
CA ILE A 173 -0.24 -8.79 -26.62
C ILE A 173 0.59 -9.60 -25.61
N THR A 174 1.47 -10.46 -26.12
CA THR A 174 2.38 -11.23 -25.24
C THR A 174 3.49 -10.33 -24.71
N TRP A 175 4.14 -10.76 -23.63
CA TRP A 175 5.35 -10.09 -23.14
C TRP A 175 6.48 -10.16 -24.16
N ASP A 176 6.63 -11.27 -24.88
CA ASP A 176 7.65 -11.40 -25.92
C ASP A 176 7.42 -10.41 -27.07
N GLU A 177 6.18 -10.27 -27.55
CA GLU A 177 5.82 -9.27 -28.57
C GLU A 177 6.07 -7.84 -28.06
N ALA A 178 5.67 -7.54 -26.81
CA ALA A 178 5.89 -6.22 -26.23
C ALA A 178 7.39 -5.88 -26.13
N VAL A 179 8.22 -6.84 -25.74
CA VAL A 179 9.68 -6.69 -25.65
C VAL A 179 10.27 -6.52 -27.05
N GLU A 180 9.96 -7.41 -27.99
CA GLU A 180 10.47 -7.37 -29.36
C GLU A 180 10.15 -6.03 -30.04
N GLU A 181 8.89 -5.60 -30.01
CA GLU A 181 8.48 -4.35 -30.65
C GLU A 181 9.11 -3.12 -30.00
N THR A 182 9.32 -3.15 -28.69
CA THR A 182 9.95 -2.04 -27.96
C THR A 182 11.46 -2.00 -28.21
N VAL A 183 12.11 -3.16 -28.33
CA VAL A 183 13.57 -3.26 -28.53
C VAL A 183 13.96 -3.03 -29.98
N GLU A 184 13.27 -3.64 -30.94
CA GLU A 184 13.61 -3.56 -32.36
C GLU A 184 12.96 -2.36 -33.07
N GLY A 185 11.77 -1.95 -32.62
CA GLY A 185 11.02 -0.88 -33.26
C GLY A 185 10.48 -1.28 -34.64
N GLY A 186 10.48 -0.34 -35.58
CA GLY A 186 9.95 -0.51 -36.94
C GLY A 186 8.53 0.04 -37.11
N LYS A 187 7.81 -0.47 -38.12
CA LYS A 187 6.43 -0.05 -38.45
C LYS A 187 5.39 -0.82 -37.64
N ILE A 188 5.50 -0.76 -36.31
CA ILE A 188 4.73 -1.60 -35.39
C ILE A 188 3.22 -1.26 -35.34
N PHE A 189 2.80 -0.12 -35.90
CA PHE A 189 1.39 0.32 -35.99
C PHE A 189 0.84 0.34 -37.43
N LYS A 190 1.50 -0.36 -38.37
CA LYS A 190 1.04 -0.45 -39.76
C LYS A 190 -0.36 -1.05 -39.89
N ASP A 191 -0.73 -1.95 -38.98
CA ASP A 191 -2.04 -2.61 -38.94
C ASP A 191 -3.19 -1.64 -38.66
N ILE A 192 -2.91 -0.49 -38.03
CA ILE A 192 -3.88 0.57 -37.75
C ILE A 192 -3.74 1.78 -38.69
N GLY A 193 -2.97 1.64 -39.78
CA GLY A 193 -2.81 2.67 -40.80
C GLY A 193 -1.73 3.72 -40.51
N GLU A 194 -0.90 3.53 -39.49
CA GLU A 194 0.24 4.42 -39.22
C GLU A 194 1.49 3.95 -39.96
N ASP A 195 2.12 4.84 -40.73
CA ASP A 195 3.34 4.53 -41.50
C ASP A 195 4.64 5.02 -40.84
N ILE A 196 4.56 5.41 -39.56
CA ILE A 196 5.71 5.91 -38.81
C ILE A 196 6.64 4.73 -38.49
N VAL A 197 7.93 4.91 -38.77
CA VAL A 197 8.99 4.02 -38.29
C VAL A 197 9.39 4.49 -36.90
N ILE A 198 9.26 3.60 -35.91
CA ILE A 198 9.64 3.88 -34.52
C ILE A 198 11.03 3.30 -34.29
N ASP A 199 11.94 4.10 -33.74
CA ASP A 199 13.24 3.61 -33.29
C ASP A 199 13.08 2.77 -32.02
N GLY A 200 13.56 1.52 -32.05
CA GLY A 200 13.56 0.64 -30.88
C GLY A 200 14.73 0.91 -29.95
N PHE A 201 14.67 0.42 -28.71
CA PHE A 201 15.75 0.61 -27.73
C PHE A 201 17.12 0.08 -28.19
N ARG A 202 17.17 -0.89 -29.11
CA ARG A 202 18.43 -1.41 -29.67
C ARG A 202 19.26 -0.31 -30.33
N THR A 203 18.63 0.65 -30.99
CA THR A 203 19.33 1.72 -31.72
C THR A 203 20.07 2.67 -30.77
N VAL A 204 19.55 2.82 -29.54
CA VAL A 204 20.15 3.68 -28.53
C VAL A 204 21.36 3.02 -27.86
N ARG A 205 21.50 1.69 -27.92
CA ARG A 205 22.63 0.99 -27.29
C ARG A 205 23.94 1.06 -28.11
N ASP A 206 24.35 2.25 -28.50
CA ASP A 206 25.57 2.52 -29.28
C ASP A 206 26.56 3.33 -28.43
N LEU A 207 27.69 2.70 -28.09
CA LEU A 207 28.74 3.28 -27.24
C LEU A 207 29.89 3.88 -28.02
N ASP A 208 29.99 3.54 -29.31
CA ASP A 208 31.17 3.84 -30.12
C ASP A 208 30.97 5.13 -30.90
N ASN A 209 29.72 5.43 -31.29
CA ASN A 209 29.41 6.62 -32.07
C ASN A 209 28.91 7.77 -31.19
N PRO A 210 29.39 9.01 -31.42
CA PRO A 210 28.89 10.18 -30.71
C PRO A 210 27.42 10.47 -31.08
N ILE A 211 26.67 11.10 -30.16
CA ILE A 211 25.31 11.62 -30.45
C ILE A 211 25.37 12.56 -31.66
N ASP A 212 26.30 13.51 -31.60
CA ASP A 212 26.58 14.47 -32.67
C ASP A 212 28.09 14.47 -32.96
N PRO A 213 28.54 14.06 -34.16
CA PRO A 213 29.94 14.12 -34.56
C PRO A 213 30.56 15.52 -34.48
N LYS A 214 29.75 16.60 -34.51
CA LYS A 214 30.20 17.98 -34.37
C LYS A 214 30.30 18.46 -32.92
N ALA A 215 29.72 17.72 -31.98
CA ALA A 215 29.72 18.00 -30.54
C ALA A 215 29.99 16.70 -29.73
N PRO A 216 31.19 16.13 -29.83
CA PRO A 216 31.54 14.86 -29.18
C PRO A 216 31.49 14.91 -27.66
N GLU A 217 31.48 16.10 -27.05
CA GLU A 217 31.32 16.31 -25.61
C GLU A 217 29.98 15.81 -25.06
N PHE A 218 28.95 15.64 -25.90
CA PHE A 218 27.69 15.00 -25.49
C PHE A 218 27.82 13.48 -25.25
N GLY A 219 28.95 12.89 -25.65
CA GLY A 219 29.24 11.48 -25.49
C GLY A 219 28.58 10.59 -26.53
N SER A 220 28.50 9.30 -26.23
CA SER A 220 27.98 8.29 -27.14
C SER A 220 26.47 8.37 -27.33
N LYS A 221 25.96 7.81 -28.42
CA LYS A 221 24.52 7.72 -28.71
C LYS A 221 23.70 7.11 -27.56
N ALA A 222 24.29 6.25 -26.74
CA ALA A 222 23.67 5.76 -25.51
C ALA A 222 23.13 6.88 -24.61
N ASN A 223 23.78 8.04 -24.58
CA ASN A 223 23.32 9.18 -23.80
C ASN A 223 21.99 9.80 -24.31
N GLN A 224 21.45 9.39 -25.47
CA GLN A 224 20.08 9.74 -25.88
C GLN A 224 19.02 9.09 -24.99
N LEU A 225 19.36 7.96 -24.34
CA LEU A 225 18.51 7.38 -23.31
C LEU A 225 18.64 8.21 -22.03
N VAL A 226 17.57 8.90 -21.67
CA VAL A 226 17.46 9.63 -20.41
C VAL A 226 16.49 8.88 -19.50
N PHE A 227 16.97 8.47 -18.33
CA PHE A 227 16.10 7.99 -17.26
C PHE A 227 15.85 9.12 -16.27
N PHE A 228 14.59 9.55 -16.17
CA PHE A 228 14.19 10.60 -15.24
C PHE A 228 13.35 9.99 -14.11
N GLY A 229 14.04 9.60 -13.04
CA GLY A 229 13.46 9.06 -11.82
C GLY A 229 12.80 10.14 -10.97
N GLY A 230 11.58 9.89 -10.52
CA GLY A 230 10.86 10.82 -9.65
C GLY A 230 11.28 10.77 -8.18
N ARG A 231 11.46 9.58 -7.60
CA ARG A 231 11.74 9.38 -6.16
C ARG A 231 12.57 8.13 -5.91
N GLY A 232 13.37 8.15 -4.84
CA GLY A 232 14.00 6.97 -4.25
C GLY A 232 13.02 6.16 -3.40
N ASP A 233 12.22 5.29 -4.04
CA ASP A 233 11.26 4.39 -3.40
C ASP A 233 11.63 2.92 -3.58
N GLY A 234 12.93 2.63 -3.58
CA GLY A 234 13.49 1.29 -3.79
C GLY A 234 13.71 0.94 -5.26
N ARG A 235 13.20 1.74 -6.21
CA ARG A 235 13.42 1.53 -7.65
C ARG A 235 14.74 2.11 -8.15
N THR A 236 15.46 2.89 -7.35
CA THR A 236 16.75 3.49 -7.72
C THR A 236 17.77 2.44 -8.17
N SER A 237 17.87 1.31 -7.47
CA SER A 237 18.80 0.24 -7.87
C SER A 237 18.43 -0.40 -9.20
N PHE A 238 17.14 -0.54 -9.49
CA PHE A 238 16.67 -1.01 -10.80
C PHE A 238 17.02 0.02 -11.89
N ALA A 239 16.69 1.29 -11.67
CA ALA A 239 16.99 2.37 -12.62
C ALA A 239 18.49 2.41 -12.94
N GLY A 240 19.35 2.37 -11.92
CA GLY A 240 20.81 2.33 -12.10
C GLY A 240 21.29 1.13 -12.90
N ARG A 241 20.80 -0.07 -12.60
CA ARG A 241 21.15 -1.29 -13.38
C ARG A 241 20.67 -1.19 -14.82
N PHE A 242 19.45 -0.70 -15.03
CA PHE A 242 18.86 -0.52 -16.35
C PHE A 242 19.68 0.47 -17.18
N THR A 243 19.93 1.68 -16.69
CA THR A 243 20.72 2.69 -17.43
C THR A 243 22.15 2.21 -17.69
N ASN A 244 22.79 1.55 -16.71
CA ASN A 244 24.13 1.01 -16.88
C ASN A 244 24.19 -0.08 -17.95
N SER A 245 23.15 -0.91 -18.10
CA SER A 245 23.10 -1.92 -19.16
C SER A 245 23.10 -1.27 -20.56
N PHE A 246 22.51 -0.09 -20.69
CA PHE A 246 22.54 0.71 -21.91
C PHE A 246 23.80 1.56 -22.07
N GLY A 247 24.59 1.74 -21.00
CA GLY A 247 25.79 2.57 -20.98
C GLY A 247 25.51 4.08 -21.02
N THR A 248 24.28 4.49 -20.73
CA THR A 248 23.94 5.92 -20.59
C THR A 248 24.37 6.45 -19.22
N VAL A 249 24.95 7.64 -19.20
CA VAL A 249 25.24 8.37 -17.95
C VAL A 249 24.05 9.20 -17.47
N ASN A 250 23.00 9.33 -18.30
CA ASN A 250 21.85 10.19 -18.05
C ASN A 250 20.79 9.48 -17.19
N ASN A 251 21.13 9.29 -15.92
CA ASN A 251 20.21 8.80 -14.90
C ASN A 251 20.02 9.87 -13.82
N PHE A 252 18.91 10.57 -13.88
CA PHE A 252 18.59 11.68 -12.99
C PHE A 252 17.41 11.31 -12.10
N GLY A 253 17.45 11.69 -10.83
CA GLY A 253 16.25 11.63 -10.00
C GLY A 253 16.39 12.24 -8.61
N HIS A 254 15.25 12.49 -7.94
CA HIS A 254 15.27 13.03 -6.59
C HIS A 254 15.75 11.99 -5.58
N GLY A 255 16.88 12.27 -4.92
CA GLY A 255 17.53 11.39 -3.96
C GLY A 255 18.75 10.64 -4.50
N TYR A 256 19.31 11.05 -5.65
CA TYR A 256 20.67 10.67 -6.03
C TYR A 256 21.69 11.43 -5.16
N SER A 257 22.23 10.72 -4.16
CA SER A 257 23.51 11.01 -3.51
C SER A 257 24.27 9.69 -3.42
#